data_AF-A0A090QK79-F1
#
_entry.id   AF-A0A090QK79-F1
#
_cell.length_a   1.000
_cell.length_b   1.000
_cell.length_c   1.000
_cell.angle_alpha   90.00
_cell.angle_beta   90.00
_cell.angle_gamma   90.00
#
_symmetry.space_group_name_H-M   'P 1'
#
loop_
_entity.id
_entity.type
_entity.pdbx_description
1 polymer ?
#
loop_
_entity_poly.entity_id
_entity_poly.type
_entity_poly.pdbx_seq_one_letter_code
_entity_poly.pdbx_strand_id
1 'polypeptide(L)'
;MYADVKPEDVQVNVQFESTHEKASGLPRMTRLDVQWQQRNGLFQASMNRLHGITSETVSAQYHNRSYRFDSMTEGVCWQANQEQRVKLPDWTPMLASKGFHAMAAHWLEVVSTGQQAQYYTDRNMHTHLLAEHVLNRALKG
;
A
#
# COMPACT_ATOMS: atom_id res chain seq x y z
N MET A 1 -5.16 -11.59 -2.66
CA MET A 1 -5.30 -10.94 -3.97
C MET A 1 -4.01 -10.19 -4.30
N TYR A 2 -3.45 -10.37 -5.49
CA TYR A 2 -2.34 -9.56 -6.02
C TYR A 2 -2.82 -8.80 -7.26
N ALA A 3 -2.05 -7.79 -7.67
CA ALA A 3 -2.32 -7.03 -8.89
C ALA A 3 -2.16 -7.95 -10.09
N ASP A 4 -3.29 -8.29 -10.71
CA ASP A 4 -3.39 -9.05 -11.95
C ASP A 4 -4.22 -8.17 -12.89
N VAL A 5 -3.52 -7.18 -13.44
CA VAL A 5 -4.09 -6.09 -14.22
C VAL A 5 -3.16 -5.80 -15.38
N LYS A 6 -3.74 -5.50 -16.55
CA LYS A 6 -2.94 -5.15 -17.70
C LYS A 6 -2.31 -3.77 -17.49
N PRO A 7 -1.06 -3.56 -17.93
CA PRO A 7 -0.37 -2.28 -17.79
C PRO A 7 -1.19 -1.07 -18.25
N GLU A 8 -1.92 -1.19 -19.36
CA GLU A 8 -2.76 -0.13 -19.92
C GLU A 8 -3.88 0.34 -18.98
N ASP A 9 -4.41 -0.56 -18.15
CA ASP A 9 -5.53 -0.31 -17.24
C ASP A 9 -5.09 0.33 -15.91
N VAL A 10 -3.78 0.50 -15.70
CA VAL A 10 -3.20 1.17 -14.54
C VAL A 10 -3.10 2.68 -14.81
N GLN A 11 -3.79 3.48 -14.02
CA GLN A 11 -3.64 4.93 -14.04
C GLN A 11 -2.48 5.33 -13.13
N VAL A 12 -1.56 6.14 -13.65
CA VAL A 12 -0.39 6.64 -12.92
C VAL A 12 -0.34 8.16 -13.06
N ASN A 13 -0.38 8.87 -11.93
CA ASN A 13 -0.13 10.30 -11.87
C ASN A 13 1.10 10.54 -11.02
N VAL A 14 2.00 11.39 -11.49
CA VAL A 14 3.26 11.69 -10.81
C VAL A 14 3.51 13.18 -10.80
N GLN A 15 4.09 13.68 -9.71
CA GLN A 15 4.61 15.03 -9.61
C GLN A 15 6.08 14.97 -9.26
N PHE A 16 6.85 15.85 -9.88
CA PHE A 16 8.27 16.05 -9.62
C PHE A 16 8.50 17.44 -9.04
N GLU A 17 9.59 17.60 -8.30
CA GLU A 17 10.01 18.89 -7.74
C GLU A 17 10.38 19.89 -8.85
N SER A 18 9.88 21.13 -8.74
CA SER A 18 9.97 22.15 -9.78
C SER A 18 11.22 23.05 -9.72
N THR A 19 12.02 23.02 -8.63
CA THR A 19 13.10 24.00 -8.39
C THR A 19 14.45 23.40 -7.99
N HIS A 20 15.46 23.78 -8.78
CA HIS A 20 16.92 23.90 -8.59
C HIS A 20 17.84 22.70 -8.22
N GLU A 21 18.89 22.64 -9.06
CA GLU A 21 20.24 22.05 -8.94
C GLU A 21 20.37 20.64 -8.36
N LYS A 22 20.54 19.70 -9.29
CA LYS A 22 20.69 18.28 -9.00
C LYS A 22 22.13 17.97 -8.63
N ALA A 23 22.33 17.29 -7.51
CA ALA A 23 23.56 16.52 -7.27
C ALA A 23 23.61 15.22 -8.12
N SER A 24 22.45 14.71 -8.57
CA SER A 24 22.30 13.37 -9.18
C SER A 24 21.76 13.34 -10.62
N GLY A 25 21.51 14.49 -11.25
CA GLY A 25 21.01 14.55 -12.64
C GLY A 25 19.54 14.10 -12.87
N LEU A 26 18.88 13.43 -11.92
CA LEU A 26 17.47 12.98 -12.02
C LEU A 26 16.46 13.88 -11.28
N PRO A 27 15.23 14.06 -11.81
CA PRO A 27 14.16 14.79 -11.11
C PRO A 27 13.71 14.02 -9.85
N ARG A 28 13.45 14.74 -8.76
CA ARG A 28 12.96 14.14 -7.50
C ARG A 28 11.44 14.02 -7.54
N MET A 29 10.93 12.80 -7.41
CA MET A 29 9.49 12.53 -7.32
C MET A 29 8.95 12.99 -5.96
N THR A 30 7.93 13.83 -5.98
CA THR A 30 7.28 14.41 -4.79
C THR A 30 5.97 13.73 -4.47
N ARG A 31 5.17 13.39 -5.48
CA ARG A 31 3.90 12.68 -5.34
C ARG A 31 3.75 11.60 -6.40
N LEU A 32 3.17 10.47 -6.01
CA LEU A 32 2.79 9.37 -6.88
C LEU A 32 1.41 8.86 -6.49
N ASP A 33 0.52 8.78 -7.47
CA ASP A 33 -0.78 8.14 -7.36
C ASP A 33 -0.88 7.04 -8.41
N VAL A 34 -1.14 5.82 -7.95
CA VAL A 34 -1.37 4.65 -8.80
C VAL A 34 -2.76 4.12 -8.50
N GLN A 35 -3.57 3.92 -9.53
CA GLN A 35 -4.94 3.44 -9.40
C GLN A 35 -5.26 2.42 -10.48
N TRP A 36 -5.95 1.35 -10.12
CA TRP A 36 -6.49 0.40 -11.08
C TRP A 36 -7.76 -0.26 -10.55
N GLN A 37 -8.53 -0.86 -11.44
CA GLN A 37 -9.68 -1.69 -11.09
C GLN A 37 -9.36 -3.15 -11.38
N GLN A 38 -9.77 -4.04 -10.49
CA GLN A 38 -9.64 -5.48 -10.68
C GLN A 38 -10.84 -6.18 -10.08
N ARG A 39 -11.54 -6.96 -10.90
CA ARG A 39 -12.84 -7.57 -10.56
C ARG A 39 -13.85 -6.48 -10.17
N ASN A 40 -14.29 -6.47 -8.91
CA ASN A 40 -15.27 -5.51 -8.38
C ASN A 40 -14.63 -4.52 -7.38
N GLY A 41 -13.31 -4.42 -7.36
CA GLY A 41 -12.57 -3.55 -6.45
C GLY A 41 -11.84 -2.43 -7.19
N LEU A 42 -11.88 -1.22 -6.62
CA LEU A 42 -10.99 -0.12 -6.97
C LEU A 42 -9.82 -0.14 -5.99
N PHE A 43 -8.60 -0.17 -6.52
CA PHE A 43 -7.37 -0.13 -5.74
C PHE A 43 -6.64 1.17 -6.02
N GLN A 44 -6.19 1.84 -4.95
CA GLN A 44 -5.46 3.09 -5.04
C GLN A 44 -4.29 3.08 -4.06
N ALA A 45 -3.11 3.44 -4.55
CA ALA A 45 -1.92 3.72 -3.75
C ALA A 45 -1.49 5.17 -3.99
N SER A 46 -1.48 5.98 -2.93
CA SER A 46 -1.11 7.40 -2.97
C SER A 46 0.05 7.65 -2.03
N MET A 47 1.13 8.23 -2.53
CA MET A 47 2.27 8.67 -1.74
C MET A 47 2.55 10.14 -2.05
N ASN A 48 2.49 10.99 -1.02
CA ASN A 48 2.88 12.39 -1.12
C ASN A 48 4.00 12.68 -0.12
N ARG A 49 5.22 12.84 -0.63
CA ARG A 49 6.43 13.12 0.17
C ARG A 49 6.54 14.59 0.57
N LEU A 50 5.74 15.46 -0.03
CA LEU A 50 5.56 16.86 0.35
C LEU A 50 4.25 17.08 1.11
N HIS A 51 3.67 16.03 1.70
CA HIS A 51 2.54 16.16 2.60
C HIS A 51 2.97 16.93 3.87
N GLY A 52 2.07 17.70 4.47
CA GLY A 52 2.39 18.55 5.62
C GLY A 52 2.79 17.79 6.89
N ILE A 53 2.58 16.47 6.92
CA ILE A 53 2.98 15.59 8.02
C ILE A 53 3.35 14.21 7.48
N THR A 54 4.30 13.53 8.12
CA THR A 54 4.55 12.10 7.88
C THR A 54 3.44 11.29 8.51
N SER A 55 2.56 10.71 7.70
CA SER A 55 1.46 9.86 8.13
C SER A 55 1.15 8.80 7.09
N GLU A 56 0.42 7.76 7.51
CA GLU A 56 -0.06 6.69 6.64
C GLU A 56 -1.53 6.43 6.98
N THR A 57 -2.38 6.43 5.96
CA THR A 57 -3.81 6.14 6.09
C THR A 57 -4.17 4.97 5.19
N VAL A 58 -4.87 4.00 5.75
CA VAL A 58 -5.45 2.88 5.00
C VAL A 58 -6.96 2.98 5.06
N SER A 59 -7.63 2.87 3.91
CA SER A 59 -9.09 2.86 3.87
C SER A 59 -9.58 1.66 3.07
N ALA A 60 -10.72 1.10 3.49
CA ALA A 60 -11.35 -0.03 2.82
C ALA A 60 -12.87 0.12 2.86
N GLN A 61 -13.51 -0.04 1.70
CA GLN A 61 -14.91 0.28 1.48
C GLN A 61 -15.61 -0.95 0.90
N TYR A 62 -16.67 -1.36 1.57
CA TYR A 62 -17.48 -2.51 1.23
C TYR A 62 -18.95 -2.11 1.20
N HIS A 63 -19.81 -3.04 0.81
CA HIS A 63 -21.25 -2.82 0.88
C HIS A 63 -21.71 -2.54 2.32
N ASN A 64 -22.27 -1.34 2.55
CA ASN A 64 -22.78 -0.86 3.84
C ASN A 64 -21.76 -0.89 5.00
N ARG A 65 -20.46 -0.95 4.71
CA ARG A 65 -19.40 -0.98 5.72
C ARG A 65 -18.12 -0.36 5.20
N SER A 66 -17.53 0.56 5.95
CA SER A 66 -16.26 1.20 5.59
C SER A 66 -15.32 1.27 6.78
N TYR A 67 -14.02 1.27 6.51
CA TYR A 67 -12.96 1.41 7.48
C TYR A 67 -11.98 2.50 7.07
N ARG A 68 -11.46 3.25 8.04
CA ARG A 68 -10.28 4.09 7.89
C ARG A 68 -9.37 3.90 9.09
N PHE A 69 -8.11 3.58 8.83
CA PHE A 69 -7.06 3.49 9.83
C PHE A 69 -6.11 4.66 9.60
N ASP A 70 -5.99 5.51 10.62
CA ASP A 70 -5.08 6.66 10.62
C ASP A 70 -3.73 6.28 11.27
N SER A 71 -3.61 5.04 11.76
CA SER A 71 -2.37 4.42 12.26
C SER A 71 -2.47 2.89 12.24
N MET A 72 -1.38 2.20 12.59
CA MET A 72 -1.37 0.73 12.74
C MET A 72 -2.06 0.23 14.02
N THR A 73 -2.47 1.14 14.92
CA THR A 73 -3.06 0.78 16.22
C THR A 73 -4.53 1.12 16.35
N GLU A 74 -5.06 1.98 15.47
CA GLU A 74 -6.44 2.43 15.57
C GLU A 74 -7.01 2.95 14.26
N GLY A 75 -8.34 2.94 14.20
CA GLY A 75 -9.13 3.44 13.10
C GLY A 75 -10.59 3.56 13.48
N VAL A 76 -11.41 3.73 12.44
CA VAL A 76 -12.85 3.94 12.53
C VAL A 76 -13.54 2.99 11.58
N CYS A 77 -14.63 2.38 12.03
CA CYS A 77 -15.57 1.60 11.24
C CYS A 77 -16.89 2.37 11.13
N TRP A 78 -17.39 2.56 9.91
CA TRP A 78 -18.73 3.06 9.66
C TRP A 78 -19.62 1.92 9.18
N GLN A 79 -20.75 1.70 9.87
CA GLN A 79 -21.74 0.68 9.54
C GLN A 79 -23.11 1.09 10.08
N ALA A 80 -24.20 0.83 9.33
CA ALA A 80 -25.57 1.17 9.74
C ALA A 80 -25.74 2.65 10.16
N ASN A 81 -25.07 3.56 9.44
CA ASN A 81 -25.03 5.00 9.74
C ASN A 81 -24.49 5.34 11.14
N GLN A 82 -23.64 4.48 11.71
CA GLN A 82 -22.96 4.70 12.98
C GLN A 82 -21.45 4.64 12.81
N GLU A 83 -20.76 5.41 13.64
CA GLU A 83 -19.31 5.42 13.75
C GLU A 83 -18.86 4.62 14.98
N GLN A 84 -17.90 3.71 14.81
CA GLN A 84 -17.33 2.91 15.88
C GLN A 84 -15.80 2.93 15.81
N ARG A 85 -15.14 3.22 16.92
CA ARG A 85 -13.68 3.19 17.01
C ARG A 85 -13.19 1.74 17.04
N VAL A 86 -12.21 1.43 16.20
CA VAL A 86 -11.50 0.16 16.18
C VAL A 86 -10.10 0.42 16.74
N LYS A 87 -9.70 -0.31 17.78
CA LYS A 87 -8.40 -0.13 18.43
C LYS A 87 -7.77 -1.48 18.71
N LEU A 88 -6.46 -1.53 18.54
CA LEU A 88 -5.64 -2.63 19.02
C LEU A 88 -5.67 -2.67 20.56
N PRO A 89 -5.63 -3.85 21.21
CA PRO A 89 -5.57 -3.94 22.66
C PRO A 89 -4.40 -3.15 23.25
N ASP A 90 -4.64 -2.57 24.42
CA ASP A 90 -3.59 -1.91 25.19
C ASP A 90 -2.47 -2.92 25.52
N TRP A 91 -1.24 -2.43 25.66
CA TRP A 91 -0.02 -3.23 25.90
C TRP A 91 0.45 -4.12 24.74
N THR A 92 -0.11 -3.96 23.54
CA THR A 92 0.46 -4.63 22.36
C THR A 92 1.85 -4.06 22.03
N PRO A 93 2.91 -4.89 21.92
CA PRO A 93 4.26 -4.42 21.59
C PRO A 93 4.28 -3.66 20.25
N MET A 94 5.08 -2.60 20.15
CA MET A 94 5.12 -1.75 18.94
C MET A 94 5.50 -2.52 17.66
N LEU A 95 6.46 -3.45 17.73
CA LEU A 95 6.82 -4.27 16.58
C LEU A 95 5.69 -5.25 16.20
N ALA A 96 4.95 -5.74 17.20
CA ALA A 96 3.78 -6.57 16.96
C ALA A 96 2.65 -5.77 16.30
N SER A 97 2.41 -4.52 16.71
CA SER A 97 1.39 -3.64 16.09
C SER A 97 1.74 -3.28 14.65
N LYS A 98 3.02 -3.20 14.30
CA LYS A 98 3.50 -3.04 12.92
C LYS A 98 3.55 -4.35 12.11
N GLY A 99 3.13 -5.48 12.69
CA GLY A 99 3.06 -6.78 12.02
C GLY A 99 4.38 -7.56 11.94
N PHE A 100 5.47 -7.08 12.53
CA PHE A 100 6.78 -7.77 12.45
C PHE A 100 6.75 -9.16 13.08
N HIS A 101 6.06 -9.33 14.21
CA HIS A 101 5.96 -10.62 14.88
C HIS A 101 5.24 -11.64 13.99
N ALA A 102 4.12 -11.24 13.38
CA ALA A 102 3.35 -12.09 12.48
C ALA A 102 4.15 -12.46 11.22
N MET A 103 4.86 -11.50 10.64
CA MET A 103 5.73 -11.72 9.48
C MET A 103 6.88 -12.69 9.81
N ALA A 104 7.54 -12.51 10.96
CA ALA A 104 8.63 -13.38 11.39
C ALA A 104 8.15 -14.81 11.68
N ALA A 105 6.98 -14.96 12.33
CA ALA A 105 6.38 -16.27 12.58
C ALA A 105 6.08 -17.01 11.25
N HIS A 106 5.44 -16.34 10.30
CA HIS A 106 5.18 -16.91 8.97
C HIS A 106 6.47 -17.27 8.23
N TRP A 107 7.50 -16.42 8.30
CA TRP A 107 8.80 -16.72 7.71
C TRP A 107 9.44 -17.98 8.31
N LEU A 108 9.44 -18.13 9.64
CA LEU A 108 9.98 -19.31 10.32
C LEU A 108 9.21 -20.59 9.95
N GLU A 109 7.90 -20.49 9.76
CA GLU A 109 7.07 -21.59 9.26
C GLU A 109 7.49 -22.01 7.85
N VAL A 110 7.65 -21.06 6.92
CA VAL A 110 8.13 -21.33 5.55
C VAL A 110 9.50 -22.00 5.57
N VAL A 111 10.43 -21.51 6.38
CA VAL A 111 11.78 -22.09 6.49
C VAL A 111 11.74 -23.50 7.07
N SER A 112 10.96 -23.73 8.12
CA SER A 112 10.90 -25.03 8.79
C SER A 112 10.19 -26.10 7.95
N THR A 113 9.20 -25.72 7.16
CA THR A 113 8.49 -26.63 6.23
C THR A 113 9.19 -26.78 4.89
N GLY A 114 10.06 -25.83 4.52
CA GLY A 114 10.68 -25.74 3.20
C GLY A 114 9.68 -25.45 2.09
N GLN A 115 8.48 -24.98 2.43
CA GLN A 115 7.37 -24.78 1.50
C GLN A 115 6.81 -23.36 1.62
N GLN A 116 6.43 -22.78 0.48
CA GLN A 116 5.68 -21.54 0.42
C GLN A 116 4.50 -21.72 -0.52
N ALA A 117 3.33 -21.20 -0.14
CA ALA A 117 2.18 -21.18 -1.04
C ALA A 117 2.50 -20.36 -2.29
N GLN A 118 2.24 -20.92 -3.47
CA GLN A 118 2.53 -20.30 -4.78
C GLN A 118 1.99 -18.87 -4.90
N TYR A 119 0.81 -18.62 -4.32
CA TYR A 119 0.21 -17.30 -4.27
C TYR A 119 1.14 -16.19 -3.74
N TYR A 120 2.01 -16.47 -2.76
CA TYR A 120 2.98 -15.48 -2.25
C TYR A 120 4.06 -15.18 -3.28
N THR A 121 4.57 -16.21 -3.97
CA THR A 121 5.55 -16.06 -5.04
C THR A 121 4.97 -15.21 -6.16
N ASP A 122 3.75 -15.52 -6.60
CA ASP A 122 3.06 -14.77 -7.65
C ASP A 122 2.82 -13.33 -7.21
N ARG A 123 2.33 -13.10 -5.99
CA ARG A 123 2.12 -11.76 -5.45
C ARG A 123 3.41 -10.95 -5.45
N ASN A 124 4.52 -11.53 -5.00
CA ASN A 124 5.80 -10.84 -4.92
C ASN A 124 6.27 -10.45 -6.33
N MET A 125 6.23 -11.39 -7.28
CA MET A 125 6.62 -11.12 -8.67
C MET A 125 5.76 -10.02 -9.31
N HIS A 126 4.43 -10.14 -9.25
CA HIS A 126 3.52 -9.18 -9.85
C HIS A 126 3.64 -7.77 -9.24
N THR A 127 3.92 -7.68 -7.94
CA THR A 127 4.14 -6.38 -7.29
C THR A 127 5.38 -5.68 -7.84
N HIS A 128 6.48 -6.41 -8.10
CA HIS A 128 7.69 -5.84 -8.68
C HIS A 128 7.49 -5.49 -10.16
N LEU A 129 6.79 -6.32 -10.93
CA LEU A 129 6.44 -6.01 -12.32
C LEU A 129 5.55 -4.77 -12.42
N LEU A 130 4.60 -4.60 -11.49
CA LEU A 130 3.78 -3.40 -11.40
C LEU A 130 4.65 -2.17 -11.07
N ALA A 131 5.57 -2.29 -10.12
CA ALA A 131 6.48 -1.20 -9.77
C ALA A 131 7.35 -0.76 -10.97
N GLU A 132 7.88 -1.72 -11.74
CA GLU A 132 8.62 -1.47 -12.97
C GLU A 132 7.73 -0.76 -14.01
N HIS A 133 6.48 -1.20 -14.19
CA HIS A 133 5.55 -0.54 -15.09
C HIS A 133 5.26 0.91 -14.66
N VAL A 134 4.98 1.12 -13.36
CA VAL A 134 4.71 2.44 -12.79
C VAL A 134 5.90 3.37 -13.01
N LEU A 135 7.13 2.89 -12.76
CA LEU A 135 8.36 3.65 -13.00
C LEU A 135 8.47 4.06 -14.48
N ASN A 136 8.30 3.11 -15.40
CA ASN A 136 8.37 3.37 -16.83
C ASN A 136 7.32 4.38 -17.30
N ARG A 137 6.10 4.34 -16.72
CA ARG A 137 5.03 5.28 -17.05
C ARG A 137 5.30 6.67 -16.46
N ALA A 138 5.80 6.73 -15.23
CA ALA A 138 6.15 7.97 -14.54
C ALA A 138 7.30 8.74 -15.21
N LEU A 139 8.21 8.04 -15.90
CA LEU A 139 9.34 8.66 -16.61
C LEU A 139 9.05 9.03 -18.07
N LYS A 140 7.98 8.47 -18.67
CA LYS A 140 7.59 8.70 -20.07
C LYS A 140 6.48 9.73 -20.25
N GLY A 141 5.70 10.00 -19.20
CA GLY A 141 4.75 11.12 -19.14
C GLY A 141 5.47 12.44 -18.98
#